data_AF-A0A0A5GL25-F1
#
_entry.id   AF-A0A0A5GL25-F1
#
_cell.length_a   1.000
_cell.length_b   1.000
_cell.length_c   1.000
_cell.angle_alpha   90.00
_cell.angle_beta   90.00
_cell.angle_gamma   90.00
#
_symmetry.space_group_name_H-M   'P 1'
#
loop_
_entity.id
_entity.type
_entity.pdbx_description
1 polymer ?
#
loop_
_entity_poly.entity_id
_entity_poly.type
_entity_poly.pdbx_seq_one_letter_code
_entity_poly.pdbx_strand_id
1 'polypeptide(L)' 'MPKLYEMIENQEFDPTDIITHKLPPEEAAKGYDFCDKKEDEKIKVVLKS' A
#
# COMPACT_ATOMS: atom_id res chain seq x y z
N MET A 1 1.12 -14.64 -9.66
CA MET A 1 0.26 -13.52 -10.09
C MET A 1 0.68 -13.01 -11.48
N PRO A 2 0.64 -13.82 -12.54
CA PRO A 2 1.11 -13.35 -13.86
C PRO A 2 0.24 -12.21 -14.43
N LYS A 3 -1.09 -12.36 -14.39
CA LYS A 3 -2.03 -11.40 -14.99
C LYS A 3 -1.96 -9.97 -14.42
N LEU A 4 -1.90 -9.81 -13.09
CA LEU A 4 -1.82 -8.47 -12.48
C LEU A 4 -0.49 -7.79 -12.81
N TYR A 5 0.59 -8.57 -12.89
CA TYR A 5 1.90 -8.05 -13.27
C TYR A 5 1.89 -7.60 -14.74
N GLU A 6 1.33 -8.40 -15.65
CA GLU A 6 1.14 -8.03 -17.06
C GLU A 6 0.34 -6.72 -17.22
N MET A 7 -0.75 -6.54 -16.47
CA MET A 7 -1.55 -5.31 -16.51
C MET A 7 -0.74 -4.07 -16.04
N ILE A 8 0.14 -4.24 -15.05
CA ILE A 8 1.03 -3.17 -14.58
C ILE A 8 2.09 -2.86 -15.64
N GLU A 9 2.71 -3.88 -16.24
CA GLU A 9 3.68 -3.69 -17.33
C GLU A 9 3.06 -3.02 -18.56
N ASN A 10 1.81 -3.34 -18.86
CA ASN A 10 1.03 -2.71 -19.94
C ASN A 10 0.47 -1.33 -19.57
N GLN A 11 0.76 -0.81 -18.37
CA GLN A 11 0.28 0.48 -17.87
C GLN A 11 -1.25 0.62 -17.84
N GLU A 12 -1.97 -0.50 -17.66
CA GLU A 12 -3.44 -0.48 -17.58
C GLU A 12 -3.94 0.22 -16.31
N PHE A 13 -3.15 0.22 -15.24
CA PHE A 13 -3.37 0.99 -14.02
C PHE A 13 -2.07 1.16 -13.22
N ASP A 14 -1.99 2.19 -12.36
CA ASP A 14 -0.89 2.37 -11.40
C ASP A 14 -1.28 1.79 -10.02
N PRO A 15 -0.66 0.69 -9.57
CA PRO A 15 -0.97 0.10 -8.26
C PRO A 15 -0.49 0.99 -7.09
N THR A 16 0.29 2.04 -7.34
CA THR A 16 0.79 2.93 -6.29
C THR A 16 -0.25 3.97 -5.86
N ASP A 17 -1.29 4.22 -6.67
CA ASP A 17 -2.36 5.18 -6.39
C ASP A 17 -3.15 4.87 -5.10
N ILE A 18 -3.22 3.59 -4.72
CA ILE A 18 -3.93 3.17 -3.51
C ILE A 18 -3.08 3.30 -2.24
N ILE A 19 -1.79 3.62 -2.35
CA ILE A 19 -0.87 3.70 -1.20
C ILE A 19 -1.00 5.06 -0.52
N THR A 20 -1.62 5.08 0.66
CA THR A 20 -1.79 6.33 1.44
C THR A 20 -0.68 6.55 2.44
N HIS A 21 0.01 5.51 2.90
CA HIS A 21 1.08 5.62 3.89
C HIS A 21 2.29 4.78 3.48
N LYS A 22 3.48 5.39 3.51
CA LYS A 22 4.77 4.71 3.34
C LYS A 22 5.57 4.92 4.63
N LEU A 23 5.86 3.84 5.33
CA LEU A 23 6.54 3.89 6.63
C LEU A 23 7.84 3.07 6.58
N PRO A 24 8.86 3.43 7.37
CA PRO A 24 10.03 2.59 7.53
C PRO A 24 9.68 1.35 8.37
N PRO A 25 10.43 0.23 8.27
CA PRO A 25 10.12 -1.01 9.00
C PRO A 25 10.10 -0.84 10.52
N GLU A 26 10.88 0.10 11.07
CA GLU A 26 10.91 0.42 12.51
C GLU A 26 9.58 0.99 13.00
N GLU A 27 8.77 1.57 12.11
CA GLU A 27 7.42 2.09 12.39
C GLU A 27 6.31 1.07 12.12
N ALA A 28 6.63 -0.22 11.97
CA ALA A 28 5.65 -1.27 11.68
C ALA A 28 4.45 -1.29 12.63
N ALA A 29 4.68 -1.07 13.93
CA ALA A 29 3.61 -1.02 14.93
C ALA A 29 2.58 0.09 14.64
N LYS A 30 3.06 1.28 14.27
CA LYS A 30 2.21 2.41 13.88
C LYS A 30 1.47 2.14 12.57
N GLY A 31 2.10 1.41 11.65
CA GLY A 31 1.45 0.92 10.43
C GLY A 31 0.28 -0.03 10.72
N TYR A 32 0.41 -0.88 11.74
CA TYR A 32 -0.67 -1.76 12.18
C TYR A 32 -1.84 -0.97 12.77
N ASP A 33 -1.58 0.02 13.62
CA ASP A 33 -2.61 0.90 14.18
C ASP A 33 -3.41 1.62 13.09
N PHE A 34 -2.76 2.04 12.01
CA PHE A 34 -3.43 2.64 10.86
C PHE A 34 -4.35 1.68 10.11
N CYS A 35 -3.98 0.40 10.02
CA CYS A 35 -4.83 -0.63 9.42
C CYS A 35 -6.02 -0.98 10.32
N ASP A 36 -5.81 -1.01 11.63
CA ASP A 36 -6.82 -1.43 12.62
C ASP A 36 -7.92 -0.39 12.81
N LYS A 37 -7.55 0.90 12.88
CA LYS A 37 -8.49 1.99 13.16
C LYS A 37 -9.52 2.23 12.05
N LYS A 38 -9.31 1.68 10.84
CA LYS A 38 -10.19 1.83 9.66
C LYS A 38 -10.76 3.25 9.51
N GLU A 39 -9.94 4.26 9.81
CA GLU A 39 -10.35 5.65 9.61
C GLU A 39 -10.56 5.86 8.12
N ASP A 40 -11.70 6.45 7.76
CA ASP A 40 -12.02 6.83 6.40
C ASP A 40 -10.84 7.64 5.82
N GLU A 41 -10.44 7.34 4.59
CA GLU A 41 -9.25 7.86 3.86
C GLU A 41 -7.91 7.11 4.05
N LYS A 42 -7.81 6.09 4.91
CA LYS A 42 -6.60 5.22 4.99
C LYS A 42 -6.69 4.01 4.05
N ILE A 43 -6.39 4.20 2.75
CA ILE A 43 -6.54 3.15 1.72
C ILE A 43 -5.50 2.00 1.86
N LYS A 44 -4.20 2.29 2.01
CA LYS A 44 -3.16 1.23 2.13
C LYS A 44 -1.85 1.71 2.76
N VAL A 45 -1.31 0.93 3.69
CA VAL A 45 0.03 1.11 4.28
C VAL A 45 1.03 0.17 3.62
N VAL A 46 2.22 0.67 3.28
CA VAL A 46 3.38 -0.11 2.81
C VAL A 46 4.59 0.19 3.67
N LEU A 47 5.28 -0.86 4.14
CA LEU A 47 6.58 -0.74 4.80
C LEU A 47 7.68 -0.78 3.73
N LYS A 48 8.57 0.21 3.75
CA LYS A 48 9.64 0.34 2.76
C LYS A 48 11.00 0.49 3.46
N SER A 49 11.89 -0.45 3.18
CA SER A 49 13.32 -0.46 3.55
C SER A 49 14.13 0.54 2.75
#